data_AF-A0A2E8PW53-F1
#
_entry.id   AF-A0A2E8PW53-F1
#
_cell.length_a   1.000
_cell.length_b   1.000
_cell.length_c   1.000
_cell.angle_alpha   90.00
_cell.angle_beta   90.00
_cell.angle_gamma   90.00
#
_symmetry.space_group_name_H-M   'P 1'
#
loop_
_entity.id
_entity.type
_entity.pdbx_description
1 polymer ?
#
loop_
_entity_poly.entity_id
_entity_poly.type
_entity_poly.pdbx_seq_one_letter_code
_entity_poly.pdbx_strand_id
1 'polypeptide(L)'
;MKISYKITNYISYILLCFLLSACASRIHIQNPLPPRSFNTFSRLSIEHIELSKSAGAEAAPYLNDVEFMVKEMGFEVVDRSKASLHLLIESRTEPLGARYTSLEGNKNSYWYTGAESSGTITVQIPDSSPMKVMFDGIERPGRFSLRSATSNNEDPASAPFREAFRGTGGFYRAFYSIFYTRIPDERFTRISNYPLSEAREAFFRFCAQNDIRSAAPSLMEIMRAGHFYQNEIVLTLARWRYEPVLDYALMMTEHPPIFVSFEELLVVHETFQDKRSIPAIAEYMKKKDGGYPNAPYEGRDSGLKVLRSLVGQDLGNDPRDYEQWYSENQ
;
A
#
# COMPACT_ATOMS: atom_id res chain seq x y z
N MET A 1 41.81 5.06 18.16
CA MET A 1 40.35 5.24 18.37
C MET A 1 39.67 5.69 17.06
N LYS A 2 39.09 4.78 16.26
CA LYS A 2 38.35 5.12 15.01
C LYS A 2 36.96 4.46 14.88
N ILE A 3 36.47 3.84 15.96
CA ILE A 3 35.20 3.07 15.97
C ILE A 3 33.98 3.97 16.30
N SER A 4 34.21 5.13 16.94
CA SER A 4 33.16 5.97 17.56
C SER A 4 32.32 6.85 16.61
N TYR A 5 32.48 6.75 15.28
CA TYR A 5 31.73 7.60 14.32
C TYR A 5 30.69 6.82 13.51
N LYS A 6 30.98 5.56 13.12
CA LYS A 6 30.03 4.72 12.39
C LYS A 6 28.83 4.30 13.26
N ILE A 7 29.10 3.95 14.52
CA ILE A 7 28.05 3.55 15.48
C ILE A 7 27.07 4.71 15.73
N THR A 8 27.60 5.92 15.95
CA THR A 8 26.79 7.12 16.19
C THR A 8 25.91 7.48 14.99
N ASN A 9 26.44 7.41 13.76
CA ASN A 9 25.62 7.62 12.57
C ASN A 9 24.54 6.55 12.39
N TYR A 10 24.83 5.28 12.72
CA TYR A 10 23.84 4.20 12.62
C TYR A 10 22.73 4.32 13.68
N ILE A 11 23.08 4.68 14.91
CA ILE A 11 22.12 4.98 15.98
C ILE A 11 21.27 6.20 15.61
N SER A 12 21.88 7.28 15.10
CA SER A 12 21.14 8.46 14.63
C SER A 12 20.20 8.14 13.47
N TYR A 13 20.59 7.26 12.54
CA TYR A 13 19.72 6.83 11.44
C TYR A 13 18.55 5.98 11.96
N ILE A 14 18.79 5.04 12.87
CA ILE A 14 17.74 4.25 13.53
C ILE A 14 16.80 5.15 14.34
N LEU A 15 17.32 6.12 15.10
CA LEU A 15 16.50 7.09 15.83
C LEU A 15 15.68 7.96 14.88
N LEU A 16 16.26 8.41 13.77
CA LEU A 16 15.56 9.19 12.75
C LEU A 16 14.44 8.36 12.11
N CYS A 17 14.69 7.10 11.75
CA CYS A 17 13.67 6.18 11.26
C CYS A 17 12.57 5.92 12.32
N PHE A 18 12.92 5.74 13.59
CA PHE A 18 11.95 5.57 14.68
C PHE A 18 11.12 6.84 14.93
N LEU A 19 11.74 8.02 14.90
CA LEU A 19 11.07 9.31 15.07
C LEU A 19 10.17 9.63 13.88
N LEU A 20 10.61 9.36 12.64
CA LEU A 20 9.76 9.49 11.45
C LEU A 20 8.62 8.47 11.43
N SER A 21 8.85 7.25 11.92
CA SER A 21 7.79 6.23 12.07
C SER A 21 6.83 6.53 13.24
N ALA A 22 7.28 7.25 14.27
CA ALA A 22 6.45 7.75 15.36
C ALA A 22 5.66 9.03 14.97
N CYS A 23 6.22 9.85 14.08
CA CYS A 23 5.56 11.00 13.45
C CYS A 23 4.72 10.63 12.22
N ALA A 24 4.65 9.35 11.83
CA ALA A 24 3.63 8.87 10.92
C ALA A 24 2.26 9.18 11.53
N SER A 25 1.51 10.10 10.90
CA SER A 25 0.28 10.69 11.41
C SER A 25 -0.67 9.60 11.93
N ARG A 26 -0.74 9.47 13.25
CA ARG A 26 -1.63 8.51 13.90
C ARG A 26 -3.05 9.02 13.73
N ILE A 27 -3.88 8.25 13.04
CA ILE A 27 -5.32 8.49 12.96
C ILE A 27 -5.86 8.63 14.38
N HIS A 28 -6.42 9.81 14.69
CA HIS A 28 -6.95 10.11 16.01
C HIS A 28 -8.42 9.72 16.07
N ILE A 29 -8.75 8.79 16.97
CA ILE A 29 -10.10 8.29 17.18
C ILE A 29 -10.60 8.79 18.55
N GLN A 30 -11.64 9.61 18.53
CA GLN A 30 -12.39 10.03 19.72
C GLN A 30 -13.61 9.13 19.89
N ASN A 31 -13.92 8.78 21.15
CA ASN A 31 -15.02 7.87 21.52
C ASN A 31 -15.05 6.58 20.68
N PRO A 32 -13.97 5.78 20.63
CA PRO A 32 -13.92 4.58 19.82
C PRO A 32 -15.04 3.61 20.20
N LEU A 33 -15.88 3.23 19.23
CA LEU A 33 -16.91 2.22 19.45
C LEU A 33 -16.28 0.85 19.76
N PRO A 34 -16.95 0.00 20.57
CA PRO A 34 -16.49 -1.34 20.88
C PRO A 34 -16.23 -2.19 19.61
N PRO A 35 -15.34 -3.19 19.68
CA PRO A 35 -15.21 -4.16 18.60
C PRO A 35 -16.54 -4.82 18.26
N ARG A 36 -16.75 -5.15 16.98
CA ARG A 36 -17.99 -5.76 16.43
C ARG A 36 -19.26 -4.91 16.56
N SER A 37 -19.15 -3.61 16.90
CA SER A 37 -20.31 -2.71 17.03
C SER A 37 -21.17 -2.56 15.79
N PHE A 38 -20.67 -2.91 14.59
CA PHE A 38 -21.42 -2.83 13.33
C PHE A 38 -21.92 -4.18 12.81
N ASN A 39 -21.75 -5.27 13.56
CA ASN A 39 -22.18 -6.61 13.13
C ASN A 39 -23.68 -6.71 12.87
N THR A 40 -24.51 -5.95 13.59
CA THR A 40 -25.98 -5.94 13.49
C THR A 40 -26.52 -4.93 12.47
N PHE A 41 -25.68 -4.04 11.93
CA PHE A 41 -26.11 -2.99 11.01
C PHE A 41 -25.92 -3.42 9.56
N SER A 42 -27.03 -3.49 8.83
CA SER A 42 -27.05 -3.66 7.37
C SER A 42 -27.27 -2.34 6.62
N ARG A 43 -27.90 -1.34 7.25
CA ARG A 43 -28.31 -0.07 6.61
C ARG A 43 -27.54 1.13 7.13
N LEU A 44 -27.03 1.91 6.20
CA LEU A 44 -26.11 3.02 6.45
C LEU A 44 -26.54 4.24 5.62
N SER A 45 -26.45 5.46 6.18
CA SER A 45 -26.57 6.71 5.40
C SER A 45 -25.24 7.45 5.38
N ILE A 46 -24.91 8.08 4.27
CA ILE A 46 -23.70 8.89 4.10
C ILE A 46 -24.13 10.34 3.86
N GLU A 47 -23.48 11.26 4.57
CA GLU A 47 -23.62 12.70 4.41
C GLU A 47 -22.21 13.31 4.30
N HIS A 48 -22.02 14.25 3.39
CA HIS A 48 -20.73 14.90 3.14
C HIS A 48 -20.92 16.41 3.09
N ILE A 49 -20.06 17.12 3.83
CA ILE A 49 -20.00 18.57 3.90
C ILE A 49 -18.56 18.98 3.58
N GLU A 50 -18.36 19.57 2.41
CA GLU A 50 -17.08 20.19 2.03
C GLU A 50 -17.04 21.62 2.57
N LEU A 51 -16.02 21.92 3.39
CA LEU A 51 -15.82 23.20 4.09
C LEU A 51 -14.80 24.10 3.39
N SER A 52 -14.24 23.66 2.26
CA SER A 52 -13.38 24.48 1.40
C SER A 52 -14.11 25.66 0.77
N LYS A 53 -13.34 26.68 0.39
CA LYS A 53 -13.86 27.88 -0.30
C LYS A 53 -14.40 27.58 -1.71
N SER A 54 -14.02 26.46 -2.31
CA SER A 54 -14.43 26.03 -3.65
C SER A 54 -15.27 24.75 -3.61
N ALA A 55 -16.03 24.54 -2.52
CA ALA A 55 -16.92 23.40 -2.34
C ALA A 55 -17.80 23.14 -3.58
N GLY A 56 -17.71 21.92 -4.13
CA GLY A 56 -18.43 21.51 -5.35
C GLY A 56 -17.71 21.82 -6.68
N ALA A 57 -16.64 22.61 -6.69
CA ALA A 57 -15.71 22.73 -7.82
C ALA A 57 -14.52 21.76 -7.69
N GLU A 58 -14.24 21.27 -6.48
CA GLU A 58 -13.19 20.29 -6.19
C GLU A 58 -13.64 18.86 -6.57
N ALA A 59 -12.84 18.14 -7.37
CA ALA A 59 -13.13 16.78 -7.80
C ALA A 59 -12.92 15.69 -6.71
N ALA A 60 -12.94 16.08 -5.44
CA ALA A 60 -12.63 15.23 -4.30
C ALA A 60 -13.73 14.15 -4.11
N PRO A 61 -13.44 12.86 -4.36
CA PRO A 61 -14.45 11.84 -4.66
C PRO A 61 -15.12 11.23 -3.41
N TYR A 62 -15.19 11.94 -2.28
CA TYR A 62 -15.55 11.40 -0.97
C TYR A 62 -16.84 10.57 -1.00
N LEU A 63 -17.96 11.12 -1.48
CA LEU A 63 -19.24 10.41 -1.52
C LEU A 63 -19.20 9.15 -2.39
N ASN A 64 -18.70 9.26 -3.63
CA ASN A 64 -18.69 8.15 -4.59
C ASN A 64 -17.83 6.99 -4.11
N ASP A 65 -16.59 7.27 -3.68
CA ASP A 65 -15.66 6.25 -3.21
C ASP A 65 -16.18 5.63 -1.89
N VAL A 66 -16.78 6.41 -0.98
CA VAL A 66 -17.34 5.90 0.29
C VAL A 66 -18.60 5.05 0.08
N GLU A 67 -19.56 5.53 -0.72
CA GLU A 67 -20.75 4.74 -1.09
C GLU A 67 -20.35 3.39 -1.66
N PHE A 68 -19.35 3.37 -2.52
CA PHE A 68 -18.85 2.14 -3.11
C PHE A 68 -18.20 1.24 -2.05
N MET A 69 -17.26 1.77 -1.26
CA MET A 69 -16.56 0.98 -0.22
C MET A 69 -17.52 0.38 0.82
N VAL A 70 -18.54 1.10 1.28
CA VAL A 70 -19.50 0.52 2.24
C VAL A 70 -20.41 -0.54 1.59
N LYS A 71 -20.74 -0.40 0.30
CA LYS A 71 -21.52 -1.42 -0.44
C LYS A 71 -20.72 -2.72 -0.59
N GLU A 72 -19.41 -2.66 -0.85
CA GLU A 72 -18.54 -3.85 -0.85
C GLU A 72 -18.34 -4.46 0.53
N MET A 73 -18.28 -3.62 1.58
CA MET A 73 -18.45 -4.08 2.97
C MET A 73 -19.89 -4.60 3.24
N GLY A 74 -20.77 -4.75 2.26
CA GLY A 74 -22.10 -5.31 2.41
C GLY A 74 -23.05 -4.45 3.23
N PHE A 75 -22.96 -3.12 3.18
CA PHE A 75 -23.98 -2.19 3.68
C PHE A 75 -24.90 -1.74 2.54
N GLU A 76 -26.20 -1.68 2.80
CA GLU A 76 -27.18 -0.98 1.98
C GLU A 76 -27.11 0.52 2.30
N VAL A 77 -26.76 1.34 1.30
CA VAL A 77 -26.81 2.81 1.44
C VAL A 77 -28.26 3.28 1.26
N VAL A 78 -28.80 3.96 2.27
CA VAL A 78 -30.20 4.39 2.32
C VAL A 78 -30.34 5.80 2.89
N ASP A 79 -31.53 6.40 2.69
CA ASP A 79 -31.89 7.68 3.30
C ASP A 79 -31.67 7.70 4.82
N ARG A 80 -31.31 8.86 5.37
CA ARG A 80 -31.04 9.05 6.80
C ARG A 80 -32.16 8.55 7.73
N SER A 81 -33.43 8.61 7.31
CA SER A 81 -34.58 8.12 8.07
C SER A 81 -34.74 6.59 8.09
N LYS A 82 -34.01 5.86 7.24
CA LYS A 82 -34.04 4.39 7.11
C LYS A 82 -32.75 3.72 7.57
N ALA A 83 -31.70 4.51 7.84
CA ALA A 83 -30.39 4.03 8.24
C ALA A 83 -30.31 3.71 9.73
N SER A 84 -29.52 2.69 10.06
CA SER A 84 -29.17 2.30 11.44
C SER A 84 -27.78 2.77 11.88
N LEU A 85 -26.98 3.27 10.94
CA LEU A 85 -25.65 3.84 11.13
C LEU A 85 -25.55 5.06 10.21
N HIS A 86 -25.09 6.19 10.73
CA HIS A 86 -24.87 7.40 9.94
C HIS A 86 -23.38 7.72 9.89
N LEU A 87 -22.86 7.92 8.68
CA LEU A 87 -21.55 8.52 8.44
C LEU A 87 -21.75 9.97 8.02
N LEU A 88 -21.15 10.89 8.75
CA LEU A 88 -20.99 12.29 8.36
C LEU A 88 -19.51 12.55 8.09
N ILE A 89 -19.19 13.02 6.88
CA ILE A 89 -17.84 13.41 6.48
C ILE A 89 -17.81 14.93 6.40
N GLU A 90 -17.02 15.56 7.27
CA GLU A 90 -16.73 16.99 7.22
C GLU A 90 -15.29 17.13 6.70
N SER A 91 -15.11 17.62 5.47
CA SER A 91 -13.79 17.77 4.83
C SER A 91 -13.40 19.22 4.61
N ARG A 92 -12.10 19.43 4.43
CA ARG A 92 -11.50 20.57 3.76
C ARG A 92 -10.46 20.04 2.79
N THR A 93 -10.63 20.37 1.51
CA THR A 93 -9.72 19.96 0.45
C THR A 93 -9.17 21.18 -0.29
N GLU A 94 -7.86 21.42 -0.27
CA GLU A 94 -7.25 22.64 -0.82
C GLU A 94 -6.08 22.29 -1.76
N PRO A 95 -6.03 22.82 -2.99
CA PRO A 95 -4.93 22.57 -3.92
C PRO A 95 -3.66 23.35 -3.52
N LEU A 96 -2.49 22.71 -3.58
CA LEU A 96 -1.24 23.33 -3.11
C LEU A 96 -0.40 23.89 -4.27
N GLY A 97 -0.08 25.18 -4.23
CA GLY A 97 0.98 25.82 -5.03
C GLY A 97 0.70 25.94 -6.54
N ALA A 98 1.72 26.32 -7.32
CA ALA A 98 1.63 26.61 -8.75
C ALA A 98 2.37 25.60 -9.67
N ARG A 99 1.74 25.28 -10.82
CA ARG A 99 2.20 24.61 -12.06
C ARG A 99 3.60 23.96 -12.12
N TYR A 100 3.59 22.66 -12.43
CA TYR A 100 4.74 21.87 -12.92
C TYR A 100 4.32 21.00 -14.12
N THR A 101 5.29 20.44 -14.85
CA THR A 101 5.08 19.49 -15.96
C THR A 101 5.96 18.25 -15.70
N SER A 102 5.37 17.05 -15.71
CA SER A 102 6.14 15.79 -15.67
C SER A 102 6.64 15.39 -17.06
N LEU A 103 7.78 14.68 -17.11
CA LEU A 103 8.43 14.21 -18.35
C LEU A 103 8.12 12.74 -18.69
N GLU A 104 7.26 12.06 -17.94
CA GLU A 104 6.92 10.66 -18.22
C GLU A 104 5.87 10.51 -19.35
N GLY A 105 6.31 9.96 -20.49
CA GLY A 105 5.43 9.22 -21.39
C GLY A 105 4.46 10.00 -22.29
N ASN A 106 4.92 11.02 -23.02
CA ASN A 106 4.17 11.69 -24.12
C ASN A 106 2.77 12.26 -23.78
N LYS A 107 2.38 12.31 -22.49
CA LYS A 107 1.13 12.90 -22.01
C LYS A 107 1.40 13.87 -20.86
N ASN A 108 1.35 15.16 -21.17
CA ASN A 108 1.38 16.21 -20.15
C ASN A 108 0.21 16.00 -19.17
N SER A 109 0.51 15.80 -17.88
CA SER A 109 -0.43 15.53 -16.79
C SER A 109 -0.19 16.50 -15.61
N TYR A 110 -1.17 16.70 -14.72
CA TYR A 110 -1.65 18.06 -14.41
C TYR A 110 -0.97 18.92 -13.27
N TRP A 111 -1.56 20.09 -12.94
CA TRP A 111 -0.86 21.39 -12.79
C TRP A 111 -0.77 22.01 -11.36
N TYR A 112 -0.96 21.25 -10.28
CA TYR A 112 -0.73 21.74 -8.90
C TYR A 112 0.51 21.08 -8.26
N THR A 113 1.13 21.71 -7.26
CA THR A 113 2.33 21.17 -6.56
C THR A 113 2.01 20.07 -5.55
N GLY A 114 0.73 19.71 -5.43
CA GLY A 114 0.19 18.85 -4.40
C GLY A 114 -1.23 19.20 -4.07
N ALA A 115 -1.74 18.55 -3.03
CA ALA A 115 -3.07 18.78 -2.47
C ALA A 115 -3.05 18.49 -0.97
N GLU A 116 -3.93 19.16 -0.24
CA GLU A 116 -4.20 18.92 1.17
C GLU A 116 -5.66 18.47 1.33
N SER A 117 -5.88 17.42 2.11
CA SER A 117 -7.18 16.85 2.44
C SER A 117 -7.21 16.58 3.93
N SER A 118 -7.96 17.37 4.68
CA SER A 118 -8.13 17.22 6.12
C SER A 118 -9.61 17.19 6.49
N GLY A 119 -9.94 16.67 7.66
CA GLY A 119 -11.33 16.61 8.09
C GLY A 119 -11.61 15.65 9.23
N THR A 120 -12.90 15.37 9.41
CA THR A 120 -13.42 14.43 10.40
C THR A 120 -14.49 13.56 9.78
N ILE A 121 -14.39 12.25 10.00
CA ILE A 121 -15.48 11.30 9.76
C ILE A 121 -16.14 11.03 11.11
N THR A 122 -17.39 11.46 11.26
CA THR A 122 -18.22 11.19 12.44
C THR A 122 -19.12 9.99 12.16
N VAL A 123 -19.09 9.00 13.06
CA VAL A 123 -19.97 7.83 13.04
C VAL A 123 -20.97 7.95 14.16
N GLN A 124 -22.26 7.91 13.81
CA GLN A 124 -23.36 7.91 14.75
C GLN A 124 -24.17 6.61 14.64
N ILE A 125 -24.37 5.94 15.77
CA ILE A 125 -25.26 4.79 15.94
C ILE A 125 -26.22 5.07 17.10
N PRO A 126 -27.36 4.36 17.22
CA PRO A 126 -28.28 4.53 18.34
C PRO A 126 -27.60 4.40 19.71
N ASP A 127 -28.11 5.17 20.67
CA ASP A 127 -27.79 5.09 22.11
C ASP A 127 -26.30 5.16 22.48
N SER A 128 -25.47 5.71 21.59
CA SER A 128 -24.01 5.82 21.75
C SER A 128 -23.53 7.24 21.46
N SER A 129 -22.50 7.68 22.19
CA SER A 129 -21.76 8.92 21.85
C SER A 129 -21.13 8.79 20.45
N PRO A 130 -21.18 9.84 19.60
CA PRO A 130 -20.57 9.78 18.28
C PRO A 130 -19.07 9.50 18.35
N MET A 131 -18.62 8.51 17.57
CA MET A 131 -17.20 8.25 17.32
C MET A 131 -16.72 9.23 16.25
N LYS A 132 -15.56 9.87 16.46
CA LYS A 132 -14.98 10.78 15.48
C LYS A 132 -13.59 10.31 15.10
N VAL A 133 -13.31 10.28 13.80
CA VAL A 133 -12.01 9.91 13.25
C VAL A 133 -11.48 11.09 12.46
N MET A 134 -10.39 11.68 12.92
CA MET A 134 -9.75 12.81 12.24
C MET A 134 -8.77 12.30 11.18
N PHE A 135 -8.74 12.98 10.04
CA PHE A 135 -7.79 12.73 8.96
C PHE A 135 -7.08 14.01 8.53
N ASP A 136 -5.84 13.85 8.11
CA ASP A 136 -4.98 14.89 7.56
C ASP A 136 -3.96 14.24 6.61
N GLY A 137 -4.16 14.48 5.32
CA GLY A 137 -3.34 14.00 4.22
C GLY A 137 -2.84 15.18 3.40
N ILE A 138 -1.52 15.38 3.41
CA ILE A 138 -0.83 16.34 2.55
C ILE A 138 0.00 15.52 1.56
N GLU A 139 -0.28 15.65 0.27
CA GLU A 139 0.59 15.15 -0.78
C GLU A 139 1.33 16.30 -1.46
N ARG A 140 2.62 16.11 -1.74
CA ARG A 140 3.49 17.03 -2.47
C ARG A 140 4.40 16.19 -3.37
N PRO A 141 3.99 15.86 -4.61
CA PRO A 141 4.78 15.01 -5.49
C PRO A 141 6.21 15.52 -5.65
N GLY A 142 7.15 14.58 -5.81
CA GLY A 142 8.57 14.87 -5.98
C GLY A 142 8.82 15.85 -7.13
N ARG A 143 9.74 16.80 -6.92
CA ARG A 143 10.04 17.84 -7.92
C ARG A 143 10.72 17.26 -9.17
N PHE A 144 9.98 17.20 -10.27
CA PHE A 144 10.49 17.16 -11.64
C PHE A 144 10.31 18.54 -12.31
N SER A 145 11.06 18.90 -13.37
CA SER A 145 11.32 20.32 -13.71
C SER A 145 11.23 20.63 -15.23
N LEU A 146 11.01 21.87 -15.70
CA LEU A 146 10.95 23.20 -15.05
C LEU A 146 10.22 24.22 -15.97
N ARG A 147 9.74 25.36 -15.43
CA ARG A 147 9.04 26.50 -16.10
C ARG A 147 7.57 26.20 -16.47
N SER A 148 6.64 27.15 -16.52
CA SER A 148 6.70 28.62 -16.37
C SER A 148 5.56 29.15 -15.50
N ALA A 149 5.79 30.26 -14.78
CA ALA A 149 4.74 30.94 -14.01
C ALA A 149 3.90 31.82 -14.94
N THR A 150 2.80 31.28 -15.46
CA THR A 150 1.73 32.03 -16.14
C THR A 150 0.48 31.99 -15.26
N SER A 151 0.01 33.14 -14.80
CA SER A 151 -0.97 33.32 -13.72
C SER A 151 -2.44 33.10 -14.13
N ASN A 152 -2.72 32.10 -14.97
CA ASN A 152 -4.09 31.77 -15.34
C ASN A 152 -4.61 30.70 -14.37
N ASN A 153 -5.74 31.01 -13.71
CA ASN A 153 -6.42 30.08 -12.81
C ASN A 153 -6.94 28.89 -13.63
N GLU A 154 -6.37 27.71 -13.42
CA GLU A 154 -6.95 26.46 -13.91
C GLU A 154 -8.01 25.93 -12.93
N ASP A 155 -8.73 24.89 -13.38
CA ASP A 155 -9.78 24.21 -12.65
C ASP A 155 -9.21 23.46 -11.42
N PRO A 156 -9.65 23.76 -10.18
CA PRO A 156 -9.26 23.04 -8.98
C PRO A 156 -9.50 21.52 -9.06
N ALA A 157 -10.44 21.06 -9.90
CA ALA A 157 -10.66 19.64 -10.18
C ALA A 157 -9.42 18.88 -10.68
N SER A 158 -8.41 19.58 -11.19
CA SER A 158 -7.16 18.99 -11.71
C SER A 158 -6.06 18.74 -10.66
N ALA A 159 -6.31 19.05 -9.39
CA ALA A 159 -5.35 18.83 -8.30
C ALA A 159 -5.29 17.35 -7.85
N PRO A 160 -4.13 16.87 -7.34
CA PRO A 160 -3.91 15.46 -6.94
C PRO A 160 -4.55 15.12 -5.58
N PHE A 161 -5.87 15.34 -5.45
CA PHE A 161 -6.63 15.08 -4.23
C PHE A 161 -6.65 13.59 -3.86
N ARG A 162 -6.73 12.72 -4.88
CA ARG A 162 -6.74 11.25 -4.71
C ARG A 162 -5.42 10.70 -4.16
N GLU A 163 -4.29 11.35 -4.47
CA GLU A 163 -3.00 11.06 -3.86
C GLU A 163 -2.96 11.52 -2.40
N ALA A 164 -3.46 12.73 -2.09
CA ALA A 164 -3.57 13.22 -0.71
C ALA A 164 -4.42 12.29 0.19
N PHE A 165 -5.48 11.68 -0.36
CA PHE A 165 -6.30 10.68 0.34
C PHE A 165 -5.52 9.40 0.70
N ARG A 166 -4.50 9.04 -0.09
CA ARG A 166 -3.62 7.86 0.11
C ARG A 166 -2.50 8.11 1.12
N GLY A 167 -2.25 9.37 1.51
CA GLY A 167 -1.20 9.74 2.46
C GLY A 167 -1.31 9.06 3.82
N THR A 168 -0.21 9.06 4.59
CA THR A 168 -0.08 8.30 5.86
C THR A 168 -1.11 8.68 6.94
N GLY A 169 -1.73 9.86 6.87
CA GLY A 169 -2.88 10.26 7.72
C GLY A 169 -4.16 10.56 6.93
N GLY A 170 -4.16 10.28 5.62
CA GLY A 170 -5.20 10.67 4.68
C GLY A 170 -6.51 9.91 4.81
N PHE A 171 -7.49 10.36 4.04
CA PHE A 171 -8.88 9.94 4.10
C PHE A 171 -9.08 8.41 4.11
N TYR A 172 -8.45 7.66 3.20
CA TYR A 172 -8.67 6.21 3.13
C TYR A 172 -8.22 5.48 4.40
N ARG A 173 -7.11 5.90 5.03
CA ARG A 173 -6.61 5.28 6.26
C ARG A 173 -7.56 5.53 7.43
N ALA A 174 -8.09 6.75 7.54
CA ALA A 174 -9.11 7.09 8.52
C ALA A 174 -10.40 6.30 8.30
N PHE A 175 -10.88 6.24 7.05
CA PHE A 175 -12.06 5.48 6.68
C PHE A 175 -11.94 4.00 7.03
N TYR A 176 -10.85 3.31 6.65
CA TYR A 176 -10.68 1.90 7.02
C TYR A 176 -10.54 1.69 8.53
N SER A 177 -10.00 2.66 9.29
CA SER A 177 -9.92 2.55 10.75
C SER A 177 -11.29 2.55 11.47
N ILE A 178 -12.34 3.08 10.83
CA ILE A 178 -13.73 3.03 11.34
C ILE A 178 -14.26 1.61 11.35
N PHE A 179 -14.04 0.88 10.26
CA PHE A 179 -14.58 -0.47 10.06
C PHE A 179 -13.65 -1.54 10.62
N TYR A 180 -12.35 -1.28 10.66
CA TYR A 180 -11.37 -2.17 11.26
C TYR A 180 -11.71 -2.46 12.72
N THR A 181 -11.86 -3.76 13.02
CA THR A 181 -12.36 -4.37 14.28
C THR A 181 -13.85 -4.15 14.57
N ARG A 182 -14.62 -3.38 13.79
CA ARG A 182 -16.05 -3.07 14.04
C ARG A 182 -17.03 -3.91 13.21
N ILE A 183 -16.59 -4.42 12.06
CA ILE A 183 -17.28 -5.48 11.29
C ILE A 183 -16.49 -6.79 11.34
N PRO A 184 -17.09 -7.95 10.97
CA PRO A 184 -16.36 -9.20 10.88
C PRO A 184 -15.30 -9.16 9.78
N ASP A 185 -14.17 -9.85 9.97
CA ASP A 185 -13.08 -9.94 8.99
C ASP A 185 -13.57 -10.27 7.58
N GLU A 186 -14.43 -11.29 7.42
CA GLU A 186 -15.02 -11.69 6.13
C GLU A 186 -15.78 -10.53 5.43
N ARG A 187 -16.41 -9.64 6.21
CA ARG A 187 -17.13 -8.47 5.70
C ARG A 187 -16.15 -7.35 5.33
N PHE A 188 -15.06 -7.20 6.08
CA PHE A 188 -14.00 -6.21 5.82
C PHE A 188 -13.14 -6.61 4.60
N THR A 189 -12.81 -7.90 4.47
CA THR A 189 -11.97 -8.39 3.37
C THR A 189 -12.67 -8.40 2.03
N ARG A 190 -14.00 -8.33 1.93
CA ARG A 190 -14.73 -8.20 0.63
C ARG A 190 -14.26 -7.03 -0.23
N ILE A 191 -13.72 -5.96 0.37
CA ILE A 191 -13.10 -4.81 -0.33
C ILE A 191 -11.95 -5.28 -1.25
N SER A 192 -11.31 -6.40 -0.94
CA SER A 192 -10.31 -7.01 -1.80
C SER A 192 -10.84 -7.42 -3.18
N ASN A 193 -12.15 -7.68 -3.33
CA ASN A 193 -12.78 -8.13 -4.58
C ASN A 193 -13.13 -6.98 -5.54
N TYR A 194 -13.04 -5.73 -5.08
CA TYR A 194 -13.24 -4.52 -5.88
C TYR A 194 -12.31 -4.52 -7.12
N PRO A 195 -12.72 -4.06 -8.33
CA PRO A 195 -11.75 -3.77 -9.38
C PRO A 195 -10.60 -2.86 -8.92
N LEU A 196 -9.43 -2.99 -9.57
CA LEU A 196 -8.23 -2.25 -9.17
C LEU A 196 -8.49 -0.73 -9.22
N SER A 197 -8.20 -0.08 -8.09
CA SER A 197 -8.44 1.33 -7.84
C SER A 197 -7.55 1.80 -6.68
N GLU A 198 -7.45 3.12 -6.50
CA GLU A 198 -6.68 3.74 -5.43
C GLU A 198 -7.21 3.41 -4.04
N ALA A 199 -8.53 3.27 -3.88
CA ALA A 199 -9.12 2.83 -2.63
C ALA A 199 -8.72 1.38 -2.33
N ARG A 200 -8.72 0.48 -3.33
CA ARG A 200 -8.26 -0.91 -3.18
C ARG A 200 -6.76 -0.97 -2.84
N GLU A 201 -5.93 -0.13 -3.46
CA GLU A 201 -4.50 0.02 -3.09
C GLU A 201 -4.35 0.48 -1.64
N ALA A 202 -5.08 1.52 -1.23
CA ALA A 202 -5.07 2.03 0.13
C ALA A 202 -5.57 0.99 1.15
N PHE A 203 -6.52 0.15 0.77
CA PHE A 203 -6.98 -0.99 1.58
C PHE A 203 -5.86 -2.02 1.81
N PHE A 204 -5.08 -2.36 0.78
CA PHE A 204 -3.95 -3.29 0.94
C PHE A 204 -2.81 -2.68 1.75
N ARG A 205 -2.47 -1.41 1.52
CA ARG A 205 -1.52 -0.66 2.37
C ARG A 205 -2.01 -0.63 3.83
N PHE A 206 -3.31 -0.42 4.06
CA PHE A 206 -3.91 -0.46 5.40
C PHE A 206 -3.79 -1.86 6.03
N CYS A 207 -4.11 -2.93 5.30
CA CYS A 207 -3.97 -4.30 5.80
C CYS A 207 -2.52 -4.63 6.13
N ALA A 208 -1.57 -4.29 5.25
CA ALA A 208 -0.15 -4.46 5.46
C ALA A 208 0.38 -3.67 6.68
N GLN A 209 -0.11 -2.45 6.91
CA GLN A 209 0.31 -1.62 8.05
C GLN A 209 -0.27 -2.08 9.40
N ASN A 210 -1.41 -2.77 9.40
CA ASN A 210 -2.12 -3.22 10.61
C ASN A 210 -2.02 -4.74 10.86
N ASP A 211 -1.15 -5.45 10.12
CA ASP A 211 -0.96 -6.91 10.19
C ASP A 211 -2.24 -7.74 10.02
N ILE A 212 -3.14 -7.31 9.10
CA ILE A 212 -4.44 -7.96 8.85
C ILE A 212 -4.25 -9.19 7.94
N ARG A 213 -3.67 -10.26 8.50
CA ARG A 213 -3.30 -11.48 7.75
C ARG A 213 -4.49 -12.24 7.17
N SER A 214 -5.71 -12.01 7.65
CA SER A 214 -6.94 -12.54 7.05
C SER A 214 -7.17 -12.05 5.60
N ALA A 215 -6.51 -10.96 5.17
CA ALA A 215 -6.51 -10.50 3.78
C ALA A 215 -5.53 -11.26 2.85
N ALA A 216 -4.67 -12.15 3.38
CA ALA A 216 -3.61 -12.80 2.60
C ALA A 216 -4.11 -13.64 1.39
N PRO A 217 -5.22 -14.42 1.48
CA PRO A 217 -5.72 -15.16 0.32
C PRO A 217 -6.15 -14.23 -0.84
N SER A 218 -6.86 -13.14 -0.55
CA SER A 218 -7.28 -12.21 -1.60
C SER A 218 -6.13 -11.40 -2.19
N LEU A 219 -5.14 -11.03 -1.38
CA LEU A 219 -3.89 -10.45 -1.86
C LEU A 219 -3.16 -11.41 -2.83
N MET A 220 -3.17 -12.71 -2.52
CA MET A 220 -2.59 -13.76 -3.37
C MET A 220 -3.29 -13.86 -4.73
N GLU A 221 -4.63 -13.78 -4.76
CA GLU A 221 -5.42 -13.79 -6.00
C GLU A 221 -5.08 -12.60 -6.90
N ILE A 222 -4.95 -11.41 -6.31
CA ILE A 222 -4.62 -10.15 -7.01
C ILE A 222 -3.21 -10.17 -7.60
N MET A 223 -2.26 -10.67 -6.81
CA MET A 223 -0.88 -10.87 -7.24
C MET A 223 -0.80 -11.87 -8.40
N ARG A 224 -1.58 -12.96 -8.36
CA ARG A 224 -1.70 -13.94 -9.46
C ARG A 224 -2.39 -13.36 -10.71
N ALA A 225 -3.31 -12.40 -10.55
CA ALA A 225 -4.04 -11.78 -11.65
C ALA A 225 -3.24 -10.74 -12.47
N GLY A 226 -1.97 -10.49 -12.15
CA GLY A 226 -1.10 -9.61 -12.96
C GLY A 226 -1.32 -8.11 -12.76
N HIS A 227 -1.91 -7.71 -11.64
CA HIS A 227 -2.19 -6.30 -11.34
C HIS A 227 -0.93 -5.50 -10.93
N PHE A 228 -1.02 -4.17 -11.00
CA PHE A 228 0.00 -3.28 -10.45
C PHE A 228 0.22 -3.54 -8.94
N TYR A 229 1.40 -3.15 -8.42
CA TYR A 229 1.84 -3.35 -7.02
C TYR A 229 2.10 -4.80 -6.57
N GLN A 230 2.32 -5.75 -7.51
CA GLN A 230 2.77 -7.11 -7.18
C GLN A 230 3.93 -7.11 -6.17
N ASN A 231 4.93 -6.26 -6.35
CA ASN A 231 6.09 -6.12 -5.47
C ASN A 231 5.73 -5.87 -4.00
N GLU A 232 4.87 -4.87 -3.72
CA GLU A 232 4.44 -4.56 -2.36
C GLU A 232 3.60 -5.68 -1.75
N ILE A 233 2.82 -6.38 -2.57
CA ILE A 233 2.01 -7.53 -2.15
C ILE A 233 2.89 -8.74 -1.84
N VAL A 234 3.85 -9.08 -2.72
CA VAL A 234 4.86 -10.13 -2.53
C VAL A 234 5.60 -9.93 -1.21
N LEU A 235 6.14 -8.73 -0.98
CA LEU A 235 6.87 -8.40 0.25
C LEU A 235 5.97 -8.45 1.49
N THR A 236 4.70 -8.02 1.37
CA THR A 236 3.72 -8.09 2.48
C THR A 236 3.42 -9.54 2.85
N LEU A 237 3.10 -10.39 1.86
CA LEU A 237 2.79 -11.81 2.05
C LEU A 237 4.00 -12.60 2.57
N ALA A 238 5.22 -12.29 2.08
CA ALA A 238 6.47 -12.89 2.56
C ALA A 238 6.71 -12.55 4.04
N ARG A 239 6.61 -11.28 4.41
CA ARG A 239 6.72 -10.82 5.82
C ARG A 239 5.68 -11.47 6.72
N TRP A 240 4.49 -11.77 6.21
CA TRP A 240 3.45 -12.51 6.93
C TRP A 240 3.67 -14.03 6.99
N ARG A 241 4.67 -14.55 6.25
CA ARG A 241 4.95 -15.97 6.04
C ARG A 241 3.74 -16.74 5.49
N TYR A 242 2.99 -16.11 4.58
CA TYR A 242 1.88 -16.76 3.89
C TYR A 242 2.41 -17.70 2.80
N GLU A 243 2.59 -18.97 3.16
CA GLU A 243 3.29 -20.00 2.36
C GLU A 243 3.01 -20.03 0.85
N PRO A 244 1.77 -19.85 0.33
CA PRO A 244 1.52 -19.82 -1.11
C PRO A 244 2.31 -18.75 -1.89
N VAL A 245 2.83 -17.70 -1.24
CA VAL A 245 3.72 -16.72 -1.89
C VAL A 245 5.08 -17.32 -2.26
N LEU A 246 5.56 -18.34 -1.53
CA LEU A 246 6.79 -19.06 -1.87
C LEU A 246 6.60 -19.88 -3.15
N ASP A 247 5.49 -20.62 -3.27
CA ASP A 247 5.21 -21.39 -4.50
C ASP A 247 5.07 -20.47 -5.72
N TYR A 248 4.50 -19.27 -5.54
CA TYR A 248 4.51 -18.24 -6.57
C TYR A 248 5.92 -17.71 -6.88
N ALA A 249 6.75 -17.47 -5.86
CA ALA A 249 8.12 -17.01 -6.06
C ALA A 249 8.98 -18.05 -6.79
N LEU A 250 8.83 -19.34 -6.49
CA LEU A 250 9.46 -20.44 -7.23
C LEU A 250 9.10 -20.37 -8.72
N MET A 251 7.80 -20.33 -9.03
CA MET A 251 7.29 -20.25 -10.40
C MET A 251 7.73 -18.97 -11.14
N MET A 252 7.69 -17.81 -10.48
CA MET A 252 8.11 -16.53 -11.07
C MET A 252 9.63 -16.42 -11.22
N THR A 253 10.43 -17.07 -10.38
CA THR A 253 11.89 -17.08 -10.55
C THR A 253 12.31 -17.91 -11.77
N GLU A 254 11.62 -19.01 -12.06
CA GLU A 254 11.85 -19.79 -13.29
C GLU A 254 11.40 -19.04 -14.55
N HIS A 255 10.31 -18.28 -14.44
CA HIS A 255 9.63 -17.56 -15.52
C HIS A 255 9.27 -16.11 -15.10
N PRO A 256 10.27 -15.20 -15.02
CA PRO A 256 10.08 -13.84 -14.49
C PRO A 256 9.13 -13.01 -15.36
N PRO A 257 8.02 -12.49 -14.80
CA PRO A 257 7.18 -11.53 -15.49
C PRO A 257 7.89 -10.17 -15.54
N ILE A 258 7.48 -9.31 -16.47
CA ILE A 258 8.04 -7.96 -16.63
C ILE A 258 7.80 -7.07 -15.38
N PHE A 259 6.83 -7.43 -14.53
CA PHE A 259 6.26 -6.56 -13.49
C PHE A 259 6.71 -6.87 -12.05
N VAL A 260 7.54 -7.90 -11.82
CA VAL A 260 8.07 -8.24 -10.49
C VAL A 260 9.59 -8.28 -10.55
N SER A 261 10.31 -7.58 -9.65
CA SER A 261 11.77 -7.67 -9.66
C SER A 261 12.23 -8.99 -9.04
N PHE A 262 13.39 -9.45 -9.52
CA PHE A 262 14.01 -10.65 -8.95
C PHE A 262 14.46 -10.43 -7.51
N GLU A 263 14.85 -9.21 -7.16
CA GLU A 263 15.21 -8.78 -5.81
C GLU A 263 14.08 -9.00 -4.79
N GLU A 264 12.83 -8.72 -5.15
CA GLU A 264 11.68 -8.98 -4.27
C GLU A 264 11.35 -10.47 -4.15
N LEU A 265 11.52 -11.25 -5.23
CA LEU A 265 11.39 -12.71 -5.18
C LEU A 265 12.48 -13.33 -4.29
N LEU A 266 13.71 -12.83 -4.35
CA LEU A 266 14.80 -13.23 -3.45
C LEU A 266 14.49 -12.94 -1.98
N VAL A 267 13.79 -11.84 -1.66
CA VAL A 267 13.31 -11.59 -0.28
C VAL A 267 12.31 -12.66 0.16
N VAL A 268 11.46 -13.18 -0.74
CA VAL A 268 10.59 -14.33 -0.41
C VAL A 268 11.44 -15.54 -0.04
N HIS A 269 12.35 -15.95 -0.92
CA HIS A 269 13.21 -17.13 -0.71
C HIS A 269 14.04 -17.01 0.58
N GLU A 270 14.63 -15.84 0.85
CA GLU A 270 15.35 -15.55 2.10
C GLU A 270 14.45 -15.56 3.33
N THR A 271 13.18 -15.17 3.22
CA THR A 271 12.25 -15.13 4.37
C THR A 271 11.76 -16.51 4.79
N PHE A 272 11.54 -17.41 3.82
CA PHE A 272 11.07 -18.78 4.09
C PHE A 272 12.19 -19.78 4.40
N GLN A 273 13.43 -19.53 3.91
CA GLN A 273 14.58 -20.43 4.10
C GLN A 273 14.35 -21.86 3.58
N ASP A 274 13.48 -22.02 2.58
CA ASP A 274 13.15 -23.32 2.01
C ASP A 274 14.13 -23.70 0.88
N LYS A 275 14.80 -24.86 1.04
CA LYS A 275 15.78 -25.39 0.08
C LYS A 275 15.19 -25.63 -1.32
N ARG A 276 13.87 -25.79 -1.47
CA ARG A 276 13.17 -25.81 -2.78
C ARG A 276 13.51 -24.61 -3.66
N SER A 277 13.94 -23.51 -3.06
CA SER A 277 14.36 -22.28 -3.74
C SER A 277 15.68 -22.40 -4.51
N ILE A 278 16.56 -23.35 -4.15
CA ILE A 278 17.92 -23.42 -4.69
C ILE A 278 17.94 -23.62 -6.22
N PRO A 279 17.23 -24.61 -6.82
CA PRO A 279 17.21 -24.79 -8.27
C PRO A 279 16.67 -23.56 -9.02
N ALA A 280 15.58 -22.96 -8.54
CA ALA A 280 14.96 -21.83 -9.22
C ALA A 280 15.93 -20.63 -9.27
N ILE A 281 16.53 -20.26 -8.13
CA ILE A 281 17.49 -19.15 -8.05
C ILE A 281 18.73 -19.43 -8.92
N ALA A 282 19.27 -20.64 -8.85
CA ALA A 282 20.46 -21.00 -9.62
C ALA A 282 20.18 -21.03 -11.14
N GLU A 283 19.03 -21.53 -11.57
CA GLU A 283 18.58 -21.52 -12.96
C GLU A 283 18.38 -20.10 -13.49
N TYR A 284 17.75 -19.21 -12.72
CA TYR A 284 17.64 -17.79 -13.06
C TYR A 284 19.03 -17.15 -13.26
N MET A 285 19.99 -17.44 -12.38
CA MET A 285 21.35 -16.92 -12.47
C MET A 285 22.12 -17.47 -13.69
N LYS A 286 22.02 -18.77 -13.97
CA LYS A 286 22.62 -19.37 -15.19
C LYS A 286 22.04 -18.78 -16.47
N LYS A 287 20.73 -18.51 -16.52
CA LYS A 287 20.05 -17.86 -17.66
C LYS A 287 20.61 -16.45 -17.95
N LYS A 288 21.07 -15.71 -16.92
CA LYS A 288 21.77 -14.42 -17.11
C LYS A 288 23.16 -14.59 -17.72
N ASP A 289 23.95 -15.56 -17.26
CA ASP A 289 25.31 -15.80 -17.75
C ASP A 289 25.34 -16.27 -19.22
N GLY A 290 24.22 -16.78 -19.74
CA GLY A 290 24.03 -17.20 -21.13
C GLY A 290 23.82 -16.08 -22.17
N GLY A 291 23.81 -14.80 -21.77
CA GLY A 291 23.80 -13.67 -22.72
C GLY A 291 22.44 -13.23 -23.26
N TYR A 292 21.36 -13.33 -22.48
CA TYR A 292 20.05 -12.76 -22.85
C TYR A 292 20.14 -11.22 -22.99
N PRO A 293 19.84 -10.63 -24.16
CA PRO A 293 20.28 -9.26 -24.50
C PRO A 293 19.57 -8.11 -23.76
N ASN A 294 18.59 -8.39 -22.89
CA ASN A 294 17.80 -7.39 -22.15
C ASN A 294 17.69 -7.69 -20.64
N ALA A 295 18.47 -8.63 -20.10
CA ALA A 295 18.43 -8.93 -18.66
C ALA A 295 19.25 -7.89 -17.87
N PRO A 296 18.68 -7.13 -16.91
CA PRO A 296 19.44 -6.18 -16.11
C PRO A 296 20.49 -6.91 -15.26
N TYR A 297 21.66 -6.29 -15.09
CA TYR A 297 22.83 -6.85 -14.39
C TYR A 297 22.63 -7.00 -12.86
N GLU A 298 21.50 -6.52 -12.36
CA GLU A 298 21.14 -6.46 -10.94
C GLU A 298 20.78 -7.85 -10.39
N GLY A 299 20.99 -8.06 -9.10
CA GLY A 299 20.52 -9.25 -8.38
C GLY A 299 21.44 -10.47 -8.33
N ARG A 300 22.60 -10.52 -9.03
CA ARG A 300 23.53 -11.68 -8.92
C ARG A 300 24.06 -11.85 -7.48
N ASP A 301 24.59 -10.78 -6.90
CA ASP A 301 25.15 -10.82 -5.53
C ASP A 301 24.07 -11.11 -4.49
N SER A 302 22.86 -10.59 -4.70
CA SER A 302 21.67 -10.92 -3.92
C SER A 302 21.32 -12.41 -4.03
N GLY A 303 21.33 -12.97 -5.24
CA GLY A 303 21.10 -14.40 -5.50
C GLY A 303 22.13 -15.28 -4.79
N LEU A 304 23.42 -14.98 -4.93
CA LEU A 304 24.49 -15.67 -4.21
C LEU A 304 24.34 -15.56 -2.69
N LYS A 305 23.98 -14.38 -2.16
CA LYS A 305 23.70 -14.19 -0.73
C LYS A 305 22.57 -15.11 -0.25
N VAL A 306 21.46 -15.20 -1.00
CA VAL A 306 20.33 -16.08 -0.64
C VAL A 306 20.71 -17.55 -0.75
N LEU A 307 21.41 -17.97 -1.82
CA LEU A 307 21.91 -19.33 -1.96
C LEU A 307 22.84 -19.73 -0.79
N ARG A 308 23.80 -18.88 -0.42
CA ARG A 308 24.66 -19.07 0.77
C ARG A 308 23.85 -19.20 2.06
N SER A 309 22.80 -18.40 2.22
CA SER A 309 21.90 -18.48 3.37
C SER A 309 21.16 -19.82 3.44
N LEU A 310 20.60 -20.29 2.31
CA LEU A 310 19.83 -21.53 2.21
C LEU A 310 20.67 -22.80 2.43
N VAL A 311 21.93 -22.77 1.97
CA VAL A 311 22.90 -23.86 2.13
C VAL A 311 23.57 -23.83 3.52
N GLY A 312 23.75 -22.64 4.09
CA GLY A 312 24.46 -22.43 5.36
C GLY A 312 25.99 -22.37 5.24
N GLN A 313 26.54 -22.39 4.02
CA GLN A 313 27.97 -22.27 3.73
C GLN A 313 28.18 -21.59 2.37
N ASP A 314 29.39 -21.07 2.15
CA ASP A 314 29.81 -20.49 0.86
C ASP A 314 30.41 -21.58 -0.03
N LEU A 315 29.72 -21.90 -1.13
CA LEU A 315 30.19 -22.84 -2.15
C LEU A 315 30.97 -22.14 -3.28
N GLY A 316 31.05 -20.81 -3.26
CA GLY A 316 31.66 -20.01 -4.32
C GLY A 316 30.64 -19.16 -5.07
N ASN A 317 30.97 -18.83 -6.32
CA ASN A 317 30.23 -17.88 -7.16
C ASN A 317 29.59 -18.51 -8.42
N ASP A 318 29.75 -19.81 -8.67
CA ASP A 318 29.05 -20.54 -9.72
C ASP A 318 27.73 -21.10 -9.15
N PRO A 319 26.55 -20.74 -9.71
CA PRO A 319 25.26 -21.28 -9.25
C PRO A 319 25.17 -22.82 -9.32
N ARG A 320 25.95 -23.48 -10.19
CA ARG A 320 25.94 -24.93 -10.37
C ARG A 320 26.41 -25.67 -9.11
N ASP A 321 27.35 -25.11 -8.36
CA ASP A 321 27.86 -25.72 -7.13
C ASP A 321 26.73 -25.86 -6.08
N TYR A 322 25.81 -24.90 -6.05
CA TYR A 322 24.63 -24.90 -5.19
C TYR A 322 23.55 -25.90 -5.65
N GLU A 323 23.37 -26.09 -6.97
CA GLU A 323 22.48 -27.12 -7.52
C GLU A 323 23.01 -28.54 -7.27
N GLN A 324 24.32 -28.74 -7.44
CA GLN A 324 24.97 -30.01 -7.12
C GLN A 324 24.82 -30.32 -5.63
N TRP A 325 25.15 -29.37 -4.75
CA TRP A 325 24.95 -29.55 -3.31
C TRP A 325 23.50 -29.89 -2.96
N TYR A 326 22.52 -29.20 -3.57
CA TYR A 326 21.11 -29.50 -3.34
C TYR A 326 20.77 -30.93 -3.76
N SER A 327 21.23 -31.37 -4.94
CA SER A 327 21.01 -32.72 -5.46
C SER A 327 21.66 -33.81 -4.58
N GLU A 328 22.77 -33.50 -3.91
CA GLU A 328 23.48 -34.38 -2.97
C GLU A 328 22.89 -34.39 -1.56
N ASN A 329 22.04 -33.41 -1.19
CA ASN A 329 21.57 -33.15 0.18
C ASN A 329 20.03 -32.98 0.29
N GLN A 330 19.28 -33.62 -0.62
CA GLN A 330 17.80 -33.75 -0.55
C GLN A 330 17.36 -34.82 0.45
#